data_AF-A0A9D9L9I8-F1
#
_entry.id   AF-A0A9D9L9I8-F1
#
_cell.length_a   1.000
_cell.length_b   1.000
_cell.length_c   1.000
_cell.angle_alpha   90.00
_cell.angle_beta   90.00
_cell.angle_gamma   90.00
#
_symmetry.space_group_name_H-M   'P 1'
#
loop_
_entity.id
_entity.type
_entity.pdbx_description
1 polymer ?
#
loop_
_entity_poly.entity_id
_entity_poly.type
_entity_poly.pdbx_seq_one_letter_code
_entity_poly.pdbx_strand_id
1 'polypeptide(L)' 'MLATIVSFALYLVLLIAIGLIFYEKKSTVEKYLLGGRGLGSWVTAMSAQASDMSGWLLMGLPG' A
#
# COMPACT_ATOMS: atom_id res chain seq x y z
N MET A 1 -15.81 19.54 8.23
CA MET A 1 -16.43 18.20 8.04
C MET A 1 -16.45 17.79 6.57
N LEU A 2 -17.02 18.61 5.67
CA LEU A 2 -17.06 18.30 4.23
C LEU A 2 -15.65 18.11 3.63
N ALA A 3 -14.71 19.01 3.94
CA ALA A 3 -13.33 18.92 3.47
C ALA A 3 -12.62 17.63 3.92
N THR A 4 -12.84 17.19 5.17
CA THR A 4 -12.26 15.96 5.72
C THR A 4 -12.75 14.72 4.97
N ILE A 5 -14.05 14.66 4.67
CA ILE A 5 -14.67 13.56 3.92
C ILE A 5 -14.13 13.53 2.49
N VAL A 6 -14.02 14.69 1.83
CA VAL A 6 -13.47 14.79 0.48
C VAL A 6 -12.00 14.36 0.45
N SER A 7 -11.17 14.81 1.39
CA SER A 7 -9.77 14.41 1.48
C SER A 7 -9.61 12.90 1.71
N PHE A 8 -10.45 12.31 2.56
CA PHE A 8 -10.43 10.88 2.81
C PHE A 8 -10.89 10.06 1.59
N ALA A 9 -11.97 10.49 0.93
CA ALA A 9 -12.45 9.87 -0.29
C ALA A 9 -11.39 9.95 -1.40
N LEU A 10 -10.73 11.09 -1.56
CA LEU A 10 -9.67 11.28 -2.55
C LEU A 10 -8.44 10.41 -2.24
N TYR A 11 -8.05 10.29 -0.98
CA TYR A 11 -7.01 9.37 -0.54
C TYR A 11 -7.32 7.91 -0.92
N LEU A 12 -8.54 7.43 -0.65
CA LEU A 12 -8.96 6.08 -1.01
C LEU A 12 -8.97 5.86 -2.53
N VAL A 13 -9.48 6.82 -3.29
CA VAL A 13 -9.49 6.77 -4.76
C VAL A 13 -8.07 6.68 -5.32
N LEU A 14 -7.14 7.48 -4.78
CA LEU A 14 -5.73 7.44 -5.18
C LEU A 14 -5.10 6.07 -4.89
N LEU A 15 -5.34 5.50 -3.71
CA LEU A 15 -4.82 4.16 -3.37
C LEU A 15 -5.32 3.09 -4.34
N ILE A 16 -6.61 3.12 -4.67
CA ILE A 16 -7.20 2.16 -5.63
C ILE A 16 -6.62 2.39 -7.03
N ALA A 17 -6.49 3.65 -7.47
CA ALA A 17 -5.93 3.98 -8.78
C ALA A 17 -4.48 3.47 -8.93
N ILE A 18 -3.64 3.65 -7.90
CA ILE A 18 -2.28 3.09 -7.85
C ILE A 18 -2.35 1.57 -7.95
N GLY A 19 -3.21 0.92 -7.17
CA GLY A 19 -3.41 -0.53 -7.23
C GLY A 19 -3.77 -1.02 -8.63
N LEU A 20 -4.68 -0.34 -9.34
CA LEU A 20 -5.11 -0.69 -10.69
C LEU A 20 -4.04 -0.44 -11.77
N ILE A 21 -3.25 0.63 -11.64
CA ILE A 21 -2.14 0.94 -12.56
C ILE A 21 -1.06 -0.15 -12.46
N PHE A 22 -0.76 -0.59 -11.24
CA PHE A 22 0.24 -1.63 -10.96
C PHE A 22 -0.36 -3.05 -10.88
N TYR A 23 -1.65 -3.22 -11.19
CA TYR A 23 -2.33 -4.51 -11.33
C TYR A 23 -1.90 -5.22 -12.63
N GLU A 24 -0.60 -5.26 -12.90
CA GLU A 24 -0.07 -5.89 -14.09
C GLU A 24 -0.64 -7.30 -14.22
N LYS A 25 -1.29 -7.58 -15.36
CA LYS A 25 -1.78 -8.92 -15.77
C LYS A 25 -0.59 -9.87 -15.98
N LYS A 26 0.21 -10.13 -14.95
CA LYS A 26 1.38 -10.99 -15.04
C LYS A 26 0.95 -12.43 -14.85
N SER A 27 0.92 -13.14 -15.97
CA SER A 27 0.65 -14.56 -16.22
C SER A 27 1.45 -15.58 -15.38
N THR A 28 2.16 -15.19 -14.32
CA THR A 28 3.02 -16.13 -13.56
C THR A 28 3.13 -15.72 -12.09
N VAL A 29 2.78 -16.66 -11.21
CA VAL A 29 2.80 -16.54 -9.74
C VAL A 29 4.15 -16.04 -9.22
N GLU A 30 5.25 -16.42 -9.86
CA GLU A 30 6.61 -16.01 -9.50
C GLU A 30 6.80 -14.48 -9.52
N LYS A 31 6.25 -13.78 -10.51
CA LYS A 31 6.39 -12.31 -10.57
C LYS A 31 5.50 -11.59 -9.56
N TYR A 32 4.37 -12.19 -9.19
CA TYR A 32 3.49 -11.68 -8.16
C TYR A 32 4.10 -11.87 -6.75
N LEU A 33 4.73 -13.03 -6.51
CA LEU A 33 5.35 -13.34 -5.22
C LEU A 33 6.75 -12.73 -5.04
N LEU A 34 7.57 -12.66 -6.09
CA LEU A 34 8.96 -12.19 -6.01
C LEU A 34 9.17 -10.78 -6.57
N GLY A 35 8.10 -10.11 -7.05
CA GLY A 35 8.18 -8.73 -7.57
C GLY A 35 9.17 -8.55 -8.73
N GLY A 36 9.50 -9.63 -9.46
CA GLY A 36 10.52 -9.64 -10.50
C GLY A 36 11.95 -9.36 -10.01
N ARG A 37 12.23 -9.45 -8.70
CA ARG A 37 13.55 -9.19 -8.07
C ARG A 37 14.11 -7.77 -8.35
N GLY A 38 13.27 -6.86 -8.85
CA GLY A 38 13.64 -5.50 -9.26
C GLY A 38 13.10 -4.38 -8.36
N LEU A 39 12.36 -4.73 -7.30
CA LEU A 39 11.93 -3.77 -6.30
C LEU A 39 13.16 -3.28 -5.53
N GLY A 40 13.54 -2.01 -5.73
CA GLY A 40 14.74 -1.43 -5.12
C GLY A 40 14.70 -1.52 -3.59
N SER A 41 15.85 -1.73 -2.97
CA SER A 41 16.01 -1.98 -1.52
C SER A 41 15.26 -0.97 -0.64
N TRP A 42 15.24 0.31 -1.02
CA TRP A 42 14.52 1.36 -0.30
C TRP A 42 12.99 1.18 -0.30
N VAL A 43 12.40 0.82 -1.44
CA VAL A 43 10.95 0.60 -1.57
C VAL A 43 10.53 -0.65 -0.81
N THR A 44 11.37 -1.69 -0.86
CA THR A 44 11.17 -2.93 -0.08
C THR A 44 11.24 -2.66 1.42
N ALA A 45 12.20 -1.83 1.89
CA ALA A 45 12.30 -1.45 3.29
C ALA A 45 11.11 -0.61 3.78
N MET A 46 10.65 0.37 3.00
CA MET A 46 9.44 1.15 3.32
C MET A 46 8.19 0.27 3.34
N SER A 47 8.05 -0.68 2.41
CA SER A 47 6.94 -1.63 2.39
C SER A 47 6.94 -2.57 3.60
N ALA A 48 8.13 -3.01 4.04
CA ALA A 48 8.28 -3.81 5.25
C ALA A 48 7.82 -3.01 6.48
N GLN A 49 8.32 -1.79 6.65
CA GLN A 49 7.93 -0.91 7.76
C GLN A 49 6.42 -0.59 7.74
N ALA A 50 5.84 -0.31 6.57
CA ALA A 50 4.40 -0.07 6.45
C ALA A 50 3.56 -1.32 6.80
N SER A 51 4.09 -2.52 6.53
CA SER A 51 3.44 -3.78 6.89
C SER A 51 3.53 -4.07 8.39
N ASP A 52 4.66 -3.71 9.01
CA ASP A 52 4.83 -3.75 10.47
C ASP A 52 3.89 -2.74 11.17
N MET A 53 3.60 -1.61 10.50
CA MET A 53 2.63 -0.59 10.93
C MET A 53 1.16 -1.00 10.67
N SER A 54 0.80 -2.25 10.92
CA SER A 54 -0.60 -2.72 10.85
C SER A 54 -1.33 -2.52 12.18
N GLY A 55 -2.68 -2.48 12.15
CA GLY A 55 -3.66 -2.68 13.25
C GLY A 55 -3.45 -2.01 14.62
N TRP A 56 -2.30 -2.21 15.24
CA TRP A 56 -1.89 -1.71 16.56
C TRP A 56 -1.75 -0.18 16.62
N LEU A 57 -1.41 0.51 15.53
CA LEU A 57 -1.41 1.98 15.50
C LEU A 57 -2.82 2.59 15.47
N LEU A 58 -3.81 1.84 14.95
CA LEU A 58 -5.21 2.29 14.87
C LEU A 58 -6.05 1.85 16.08
N MET A 59 -5.64 0.80 16.81
CA MET A 59 -6.36 0.29 18.00
C MET A 59 -5.58 0.33 19.33
N GLY A 60 -4.25 0.42 19.32
CA GLY A 60 -3.41 -0.10 20.41
C GLY A 60 -2.32 0.81 20.97
N LEU A 61 -2.21 2.08 20.56
CA LEU A 61 -1.43 3.07 21.32
C LEU A 61 -2.26 4.28 21.76
N PRO A 62 -3.31 4.11 22.59
CA PRO A 62 -3.73 5.16 23.50
C PRO A 62 -2.78 5.14 24.71
N GLY A 63 -1.79 6.04 24.69
CA GLY A 63 -0.78 6.22 25.73
C GLY A 63 0.26 7.23 25.27
#